data_AF-A0A7C9NGI0-F1
#
_entry.id   AF-A0A7C9NGI0-F1
#
_cell.length_a   1.000
_cell.length_b   1.000
_cell.length_c   1.000
_cell.angle_alpha   90.00
_cell.angle_beta   90.00
_cell.angle_gamma   90.00
#
_symmetry.space_group_name_H-M   'P 1'
#
loop_
_entity.id
_entity.type
_entity.pdbx_description
1 polymer ?
#
loop_
_entity_poly.entity_id
_entity_poly.type
_entity_poly.pdbx_seq_one_letter_code
_entity_poly.pdbx_strand_id
1 'polypeptide(L)'
;MSESYTHEDWVRLGSAVRQRRHELNLSQPGIAAAGGPSVGVLSKLENGKLPSPPGDRVLISLDRALGWTVGSCTAVLRNDAPTLASSSPQDDIADPATRAALDAQNRLLEAARIEIEMLKNRLAALEGGNHDENGGNKDRQTA
;
A
#
# COMPACT_ATOMS: atom_id res chain seq x y z
N MET A 1 -32.57 -17.90 -6.67
CA MET A 1 -32.74 -18.72 -5.46
C MET A 1 -32.15 -17.92 -4.31
N SER A 2 -32.95 -17.53 -3.34
CA SER A 2 -32.46 -16.82 -2.15
C SER A 2 -31.79 -17.84 -1.25
N GLU A 3 -30.46 -17.96 -1.37
CA GLU A 3 -29.66 -18.83 -0.51
C GLU A 3 -29.86 -18.38 0.95
N SER A 4 -30.46 -19.24 1.77
CA SER A 4 -30.79 -18.91 3.17
C SER A 4 -29.71 -19.49 4.08
N TYR A 5 -28.87 -18.63 4.65
CA TYR A 5 -27.83 -19.02 5.60
C TYR A 5 -28.40 -19.29 6.99
N THR A 6 -27.82 -20.26 7.70
CA THR A 6 -28.20 -20.62 9.07
C THR A 6 -27.58 -19.66 10.08
N HIS A 7 -28.06 -19.69 11.33
CA HIS A 7 -27.44 -18.95 12.42
C HIS A 7 -25.96 -19.35 12.62
N GLU A 8 -25.62 -20.63 12.46
CA GLU A 8 -24.26 -21.12 12.61
C GLU A 8 -23.31 -20.55 11.55
N ASP A 9 -23.78 -20.37 10.31
CA ASP A 9 -22.99 -19.73 9.25
C ASP A 9 -22.64 -18.28 9.62
N TRP A 10 -23.59 -17.54 10.21
CA TRP A 10 -23.35 -16.18 10.69
C TRP A 10 -22.40 -16.13 11.90
N VAL A 11 -22.48 -17.10 12.80
CA VAL A 11 -21.51 -17.25 13.91
C VAL A 11 -20.11 -17.51 13.35
N ARG A 12 -19.98 -18.39 12.35
CA ARG A 12 -18.70 -18.67 11.67
C ARG A 12 -18.11 -17.42 11.03
N LEU A 13 -18.94 -16.65 10.31
CA LEU A 13 -18.53 -15.37 9.73
C LEU A 13 -18.06 -14.39 10.82
N GLY A 14 -18.81 -14.26 11.93
CA GLY A 14 -18.43 -13.42 13.05
C GLY A 14 -17.06 -13.76 13.64
N SER A 15 -16.79 -15.05 13.84
CA SER A 15 -15.49 -15.54 14.30
C SER A 15 -14.37 -15.24 13.32
N ALA A 16 -14.57 -15.50 12.01
CA ALA A 16 -13.58 -15.23 10.98
C ALA A 16 -13.26 -13.73 10.85
N VAL A 17 -14.27 -12.87 10.89
CA VAL A 17 -14.11 -11.40 10.88
C VAL A 17 -13.31 -10.94 12.08
N ARG A 18 -13.65 -11.41 13.28
CA ARG A 18 -12.95 -11.07 14.52
C ARG A 18 -11.48 -11.49 14.44
N GLN A 19 -11.22 -12.73 14.04
CA GLN A 19 -9.88 -13.27 13.89
C GLN A 19 -9.06 -12.40 12.93
N ARG A 20 -9.57 -12.13 11.72
CA ARG A 20 -8.88 -11.32 10.73
C ARG A 20 -8.60 -9.91 11.21
N ARG A 21 -9.56 -9.28 11.89
CA ARG A 21 -9.36 -7.95 12.49
C ARG A 21 -8.19 -7.97 13.50
N HIS A 22 -8.07 -9.02 14.30
CA HIS A 22 -6.95 -9.19 15.22
C HIS A 22 -5.61 -9.43 14.48
N GLU A 23 -5.58 -10.21 13.41
CA GLU A 23 -4.40 -10.39 12.55
C GLU A 23 -3.90 -9.05 11.97
N LEU A 24 -4.82 -8.16 11.63
CA LEU A 24 -4.51 -6.81 11.13
C LEU A 24 -4.20 -5.79 12.23
N ASN A 25 -4.26 -6.19 13.51
CA ASN A 25 -4.15 -5.29 14.68
C ASN A 25 -5.15 -4.11 14.64
N LEU A 26 -6.32 -4.31 14.06
CA LEU A 26 -7.36 -3.29 13.96
C LEU A 26 -8.33 -3.36 15.14
N SER A 27 -8.77 -2.19 15.61
CA SER A 27 -9.90 -2.09 16.55
C SER A 27 -11.23 -2.11 15.78
N GLN A 28 -12.36 -2.34 16.46
CA GLN A 28 -13.68 -2.21 15.82
C GLN A 28 -13.93 -0.79 15.26
N PRO A 29 -13.58 0.30 15.97
CA PRO A 29 -13.55 1.65 15.38
C PRO A 29 -12.62 1.76 14.17
N GLY A 30 -11.47 1.06 14.19
CA GLY A 30 -10.54 1.00 13.05
C GLY A 30 -11.16 0.40 11.79
N ILE A 31 -11.95 -0.67 11.92
CA ILE A 31 -12.71 -1.24 10.79
C ILE A 31 -13.75 -0.24 10.27
N ALA A 32 -14.48 0.45 11.15
CA ALA A 32 -15.45 1.47 10.73
C ALA A 32 -14.75 2.64 10.00
N ALA A 33 -13.59 3.07 10.49
CA ALA A 33 -12.78 4.11 9.86
C ALA A 33 -12.21 3.68 8.50
N ALA A 34 -11.92 2.38 8.33
CA ALA A 34 -11.51 1.77 7.05
C ALA A 34 -12.68 1.61 6.05
N GLY A 35 -13.87 2.17 6.33
CA GLY A 35 -15.05 2.08 5.47
C GLY A 35 -15.90 0.83 5.70
N GLY A 36 -15.63 0.06 6.75
CA GLY A 36 -16.44 -1.07 7.19
C GLY A 36 -17.77 -0.65 7.84
N PRO A 37 -18.56 -1.61 8.34
CA PRO A 37 -19.82 -1.32 9.03
C PRO A 37 -19.60 -0.58 10.36
N SER A 38 -20.68 -0.03 10.91
CA SER A 38 -20.62 0.64 12.21
C SER A 38 -20.16 -0.31 13.32
N VAL A 39 -19.53 0.24 14.36
CA VAL A 39 -19.02 -0.53 15.52
C VAL A 39 -20.12 -1.40 16.14
N GLY A 40 -21.35 -0.91 16.22
CA GLY A 40 -22.48 -1.67 16.76
C GLY A 40 -22.89 -2.87 15.89
N VAL A 41 -22.86 -2.72 14.57
CA VAL A 41 -23.12 -3.83 13.63
C VAL A 41 -22.00 -4.85 13.69
N LEU A 42 -20.74 -4.38 13.65
CA LEU A 42 -19.56 -5.23 13.74
C LEU A 42 -19.53 -6.02 15.06
N SER A 43 -19.80 -5.36 16.19
CA SER A 43 -19.86 -6.01 17.51
C SER A 43 -20.94 -7.08 17.58
N LYS A 44 -22.14 -6.83 17.02
CA LYS A 44 -23.20 -7.85 16.96
C LYS A 44 -22.80 -9.01 16.06
N LEU A 45 -22.16 -8.75 14.91
CA LEU A 45 -21.66 -9.77 14.01
C LEU A 45 -20.60 -10.65 14.68
N GLU A 46 -19.54 -10.04 15.24
CA GLU A 46 -18.43 -10.77 15.90
C GLU A 46 -18.88 -11.62 17.10
N ASN A 47 -20.01 -11.27 17.71
CA ASN A 47 -20.59 -12.01 18.83
C ASN A 47 -21.71 -12.97 18.41
N GLY A 48 -22.04 -13.10 17.12
CA GLY A 48 -23.13 -13.95 16.64
C GLY A 48 -24.53 -13.47 17.08
N LYS A 49 -24.68 -12.19 17.41
CA LYS A 49 -25.92 -11.59 17.97
C LYS A 49 -26.64 -10.69 16.97
N LEU A 50 -26.45 -10.89 15.68
CA LEU A 50 -27.20 -10.16 14.68
C LEU A 50 -28.68 -10.58 14.73
N PRO A 51 -29.62 -9.63 14.88
CA PRO A 51 -31.05 -9.94 14.91
C PRO A 51 -31.58 -10.38 13.54
N SER A 52 -30.89 -9.97 12.47
CA SER A 52 -31.20 -10.34 11.09
C SER A 52 -29.93 -10.34 10.24
N PRO A 53 -29.88 -11.15 9.17
CA PRO A 53 -28.81 -11.11 8.18
C PRO A 53 -28.57 -9.68 7.67
N PRO A 54 -27.33 -9.17 7.71
CA PRO A 54 -26.99 -7.93 7.06
C PRO A 54 -27.07 -8.09 5.54
N GLY A 55 -27.43 -7.02 4.83
CA GLY A 55 -27.46 -7.03 3.37
C GLY A 55 -26.07 -7.00 2.74
N ASP A 56 -26.01 -7.28 1.44
CA ASP A 56 -24.77 -7.42 0.66
C ASP A 56 -23.81 -6.24 0.79
N ARG A 57 -24.34 -5.02 0.91
CA ARG A 57 -23.52 -3.80 1.09
C ARG A 57 -22.62 -3.89 2.33
N VAL A 58 -23.09 -4.50 3.41
CA VAL A 58 -22.33 -4.69 4.65
C VAL A 58 -21.28 -5.79 4.48
N LEU A 59 -21.61 -6.87 3.76
CA LEU A 59 -20.64 -7.94 3.47
C LEU A 59 -19.50 -7.40 2.59
N ILE A 60 -19.83 -6.63 1.54
CA ILE A 60 -18.84 -6.01 0.66
C ILE A 60 -17.96 -5.01 1.42
N SER A 61 -18.52 -4.23 2.35
CA SER A 61 -17.71 -3.29 3.14
C SER A 61 -16.80 -4.00 4.13
N LEU A 62 -17.23 -5.14 4.69
CA LEU A 62 -16.39 -6.01 5.50
C LEU A 62 -15.25 -6.62 4.69
N ASP A 63 -15.53 -7.18 3.51
CA ASP A 63 -14.51 -7.74 2.62
C ASP A 63 -13.39 -6.72 2.39
N ARG A 64 -13.76 -5.50 2.00
CA ARG A 64 -12.80 -4.41 1.74
C ARG A 64 -12.02 -4.00 2.99
N ALA A 65 -12.72 -3.75 4.11
CA ALA A 65 -12.08 -3.28 5.34
C ALA A 65 -11.13 -4.32 5.97
N LEU A 66 -11.33 -5.61 5.67
CA LEU A 66 -10.50 -6.72 6.16
C LEU A 66 -9.38 -7.12 5.19
N GLY A 67 -9.23 -6.40 4.07
CA GLY A 67 -8.27 -6.75 3.03
C GLY A 67 -8.56 -8.11 2.39
N TRP A 68 -9.85 -8.46 2.28
CA TRP A 68 -10.33 -9.62 1.54
C TRP A 68 -10.84 -9.21 0.16
N THR A 69 -10.84 -10.16 -0.76
CA THR A 69 -11.54 -10.01 -2.04
C THR A 69 -13.04 -9.98 -1.83
N VAL A 70 -13.77 -9.21 -2.65
CA VAL A 70 -15.23 -9.14 -2.60
C VAL A 70 -15.82 -10.54 -2.84
N GLY A 71 -16.70 -10.98 -1.95
CA GLY A 71 -17.28 -12.32 -1.94
C GLY A 71 -16.65 -13.26 -0.90
N SER A 72 -15.61 -12.84 -0.20
CA SER A 72 -14.97 -13.66 0.85
C SER A 72 -15.89 -13.89 2.05
N CYS A 73 -16.67 -12.90 2.47
CA CYS A 73 -17.71 -13.10 3.49
C CYS A 73 -18.72 -14.16 3.05
N THR A 74 -19.13 -14.15 1.77
CA THR A 74 -20.02 -15.18 1.20
C THR A 74 -19.37 -16.56 1.18
N ALA A 75 -18.07 -16.65 0.85
CA ALA A 75 -17.32 -17.90 0.92
C ALA A 75 -17.34 -18.47 2.36
N VAL A 76 -17.08 -17.64 3.37
CA VAL A 76 -17.13 -18.06 4.78
C VAL A 76 -18.53 -18.54 5.18
N LEU A 77 -19.58 -17.85 4.74
CA LEU A 77 -20.96 -18.28 4.97
C LEU A 77 -21.25 -19.66 4.34
N ARG A 78 -20.62 -19.98 3.21
CA ARG A 78 -20.67 -21.30 2.54
C ARG A 78 -19.72 -22.35 3.12
N ASN A 79 -19.02 -22.01 4.21
CA ASN A 79 -18.00 -22.85 4.84
C ASN A 79 -16.70 -23.02 4.03
N ASP A 80 -16.44 -22.09 3.10
CA ASP A 80 -15.19 -21.96 2.38
C ASP A 80 -14.25 -20.95 3.07
N ALA A 81 -12.97 -20.97 2.69
CA ALA A 81 -11.98 -20.02 3.22
C ALA A 81 -12.12 -18.62 2.58
N PRO A 82 -11.92 -17.52 3.35
CA PRO A 82 -11.88 -16.18 2.78
C PRO A 82 -10.61 -16.01 1.93
N THR A 83 -10.72 -15.25 0.85
CA THR A 83 -9.58 -15.00 -0.05
C THR A 83 -9.01 -13.62 0.24
N LEU A 84 -7.73 -13.56 0.61
CA LEU A 84 -7.04 -12.29 0.84
C LEU A 84 -6.94 -11.48 -0.46
N ALA A 85 -7.19 -10.19 -0.39
CA ALA A 85 -6.82 -9.28 -1.47
C ALA A 85 -5.29 -9.20 -1.51
N SER A 86 -4.68 -9.53 -2.66
CA SER A 86 -3.24 -9.42 -2.87
C SER A 86 -2.79 -8.00 -2.53
N SER A 87 -2.10 -7.86 -1.40
CA SER A 87 -1.63 -6.58 -0.88
C SER A 87 -0.20 -6.34 -1.36
N SER A 88 -0.05 -6.12 -2.67
CA SER A 88 1.15 -5.48 -3.20
C SER A 88 0.72 -4.36 -4.14
N PRO A 89 1.17 -3.11 -3.93
CA PRO A 89 1.16 -2.09 -4.98
C PRO A 89 1.91 -2.54 -6.26
N GLN A 90 2.64 -3.66 -6.18
CA GLN A 90 3.35 -4.34 -7.26
C GLN A 90 2.51 -5.37 -8.03
N ASP A 91 1.39 -5.86 -7.49
CA ASP A 91 0.63 -6.96 -8.12
C ASP A 91 -0.42 -6.45 -9.15
N ASP A 92 -0.78 -5.17 -9.12
CA ASP A 92 -1.66 -4.56 -10.14
C ASP A 92 -0.91 -4.25 -11.46
N ILE A 93 0.42 -4.34 -11.49
CA ILE A 93 1.22 -4.31 -12.75
C ILE A 93 1.41 -5.75 -13.24
N ALA A 94 0.31 -6.47 -13.46
CA ALA A 94 0.34 -7.78 -14.14
C ALA A 94 0.59 -7.65 -15.65
N ASP A 95 0.71 -6.43 -16.18
CA ASP A 95 1.14 -6.22 -17.56
C ASP A 95 2.68 -6.16 -17.64
N PRO A 96 3.34 -7.17 -18.25
CA PRO A 96 4.78 -7.16 -18.45
C PRO A 96 5.25 -5.95 -19.28
N ALA A 97 4.39 -5.36 -20.13
CA ALA A 97 4.74 -4.16 -20.88
C ALA A 97 4.86 -2.94 -19.97
N THR A 98 3.93 -2.76 -19.02
CA THR A 98 3.98 -1.67 -18.04
C THR A 98 5.20 -1.80 -17.11
N ARG A 99 5.56 -3.02 -16.70
CA ARG A 99 6.77 -3.28 -15.91
C ARG A 99 8.06 -2.96 -16.69
N ALA A 100 8.13 -3.41 -17.95
CA ALA A 100 9.28 -3.14 -18.81
C ALA A 100 9.45 -1.63 -19.09
N ALA A 101 8.35 -0.89 -19.25
CA ALA A 101 8.36 0.55 -19.42
C ALA A 101 8.89 1.28 -18.19
N LEU A 102 8.46 0.90 -16.98
CA LEU A 102 8.95 1.47 -15.74
C LEU A 102 10.45 1.20 -15.53
N ASP A 103 10.89 -0.04 -15.81
CA ASP A 103 12.31 -0.40 -15.71
C ASP A 103 13.17 0.38 -16.71
N ALA A 104 12.67 0.60 -17.92
CA ALA A 104 13.35 1.44 -18.92
C ALA A 104 13.44 2.90 -18.46
N GLN A 105 12.36 3.43 -17.88
CA GLN A 105 12.34 4.79 -17.36
C GLN A 105 13.31 4.99 -16.19
N ASN A 106 13.38 4.02 -15.27
CA ASN A 106 14.32 4.05 -14.15
C ASN A 106 15.78 4.00 -14.64
N ARG A 107 16.08 3.19 -15.66
CA ARG A 107 17.42 3.17 -16.27
C ARG A 107 17.81 4.50 -16.92
N LEU A 108 16.87 5.14 -17.63
CA LEU A 108 17.10 6.43 -18.26
C LEU A 108 17.33 7.53 -17.21
N LEU A 109 16.52 7.53 -16.14
CA LEU A 109 16.65 8.49 -15.05
C LEU A 109 18.02 8.36 -14.37
N GLU A 110 18.47 7.13 -14.13
CA GLU A 110 19.77 6.90 -13.50
C GLU A 110 20.94 7.35 -14.39
N ALA A 111 20.88 7.02 -15.69
CA ALA A 111 21.88 7.52 -16.65
C ALA A 111 21.94 9.05 -16.67
N ALA A 112 20.78 9.72 -16.66
CA ALA A 112 20.72 11.18 -16.64
C ALA A 112 21.29 11.76 -15.33
N ARG A 113 21.06 11.12 -14.18
CA ARG A 113 21.64 11.54 -12.89
C ARG A 113 23.16 11.46 -12.93
N ILE A 114 23.72 10.37 -13.44
CA ILE A 114 25.17 10.19 -13.57
C ILE A 114 25.75 11.26 -14.50
N GLU A 115 25.11 11.52 -15.65
CA GLU A 115 25.57 12.55 -16.61
C GLU A 115 25.57 13.94 -15.99
N ILE A 116 24.50 14.31 -15.28
CA ILE A 116 24.41 15.59 -14.55
C ILE A 116 25.57 15.72 -13.57
N GLU A 117 25.88 14.66 -12.82
CA GLU A 117 26.97 14.68 -11.85
C GLU A 117 28.34 14.80 -12.52
N MET A 118 28.54 14.13 -13.65
CA MET A 118 29.75 14.28 -14.47
C MET A 118 29.90 15.71 -15.00
N LEU A 119 28.81 16.36 -15.43
CA LEU A 119 28.83 17.74 -15.90
C LEU A 119 29.14 18.73 -14.77
N LYS A 120 28.59 18.54 -13.56
CA LYS A 120 28.94 19.36 -12.39
C LYS A 120 30.42 19.28 -12.05
N ASN A 121 31.00 18.07 -12.06
CA ASN A 121 32.42 17.87 -11.79
C ASN A 121 33.30 18.54 -12.84
N ARG A 122 32.91 18.46 -14.11
CA ARG A 122 33.61 19.14 -15.22
C ARG A 122 33.53 20.66 -15.10
N LEU A 123 32.38 21.20 -14.70
CA LEU A 123 32.21 22.64 -14.50
C LEU A 123 33.07 23.13 -13.32
N ALA A 124 33.07 22.42 -12.20
CA ALA A 124 33.92 22.75 -11.04
C ALA A 124 35.41 22.76 -11.40
N ALA A 125 35.86 21.85 -12.28
CA ALA A 125 37.23 21.83 -12.77
C ALA A 125 37.59 23.03 -13.66
N LEU A 126 36.61 23.60 -14.39
CA LEU A 126 36.81 24.82 -15.19
C LEU A 126 36.76 26.08 -14.32
N GLU A 127 35.89 26.12 -13.30
CA GLU A 127 35.76 27.25 -12.38
C GLU A 127 36.94 27.34 -11.39
N GLY A 128 37.50 26.20 -10.96
CA GLY A 128 38.67 26.14 -10.07
C GLY A 128 39.99 26.56 -10.70
N GLY A 129 40.04 26.80 -12.02
CA GLY A 129 41.24 27.23 -12.74
C GLY A 129 41.47 28.74 -12.79
N ASN A 130 40.62 29.56 -12.16
CA ASN A 130 40.59 31.01 -12.40
C ASN A 130 40.82 31.89 -11.15
N HIS A 131 41.45 31.38 -10.07
CA HIS A 131 41.64 32.16 -8.84
C HIS A 131 43.07 32.25 -8.27
N ASP A 132 44.13 31.99 -9.02
CA ASP A 132 45.49 32.02 -8.45
C ASP A 132 46.54 32.83 -9.23
N GLU A 133 46.21 33.97 -9.85
CA GLU A 133 47.27 34.90 -10.33
C GLU A 133 46.88 36.40 -10.22
N ASN A 134 46.84 36.96 -9.01
CA ASN A 134 47.26 38.35 -8.80
C ASN A 134 47.59 38.64 -7.33
N GLY A 135 48.60 37.96 -6.80
CA GLY A 135 49.01 38.07 -5.41
C GLY A 135 50.52 38.13 -5.25
N GLY A 136 51.10 39.30 -5.46
CA GLY A 136 52.39 39.66 -4.88
C GLY A 136 53.60 39.56 -5.80
N ASN A 137 53.93 40.65 -6.47
CA ASN A 137 55.33 41.03 -6.67
C ASN A 137 55.64 42.20 -5.75
N LYS A 138 55.84 41.88 -4.47
CA LYS A 138 56.65 42.70 -3.57
C LYS A 138 57.95 41.94 -3.34
N ASP A 139 59.02 42.68 -3.59
CA ASP A 139 60.36 42.49 -3.07
C ASP A 139 61.28 41.53 -3.82
N ARG A 140 62.42 42.15 -4.23
CA ARG A 140 63.80 41.66 -4.45
C ARG A 140 64.27 41.97 -5.88
N GLN A 141 65.39 42.63 -6.15
CA GLN A 141 66.60 42.90 -5.35
C GLN A 141 67.52 43.90 -6.12
N THR A 142 68.50 44.47 -5.38
CA THR A 142 69.80 45.04 -5.80
C THR A 142 69.79 46.47 -6.39
N ALA A 143 70.66 47.39 -5.99
CA ALA A 143 71.76 47.45 -5.01
C ALA A 143 71.94 48.91 -4.56
#